data_AF-A0A7C7N3J1-F1
#
_entry.id   AF-A0A7C7N3J1-F1
#
_cell.length_a   1.000
_cell.length_b   1.000
_cell.length_c   1.000
_cell.angle_alpha   90.00
_cell.angle_beta   90.00
_cell.angle_gamma   90.00
#
_symmetry.space_group_name_H-M   'P 1'
#
loop_
_entity.id
_entity.type
_entity.pdbx_description
1 polymer ?
#
loop_
_entity_poly.entity_id
_entity_poly.type
_entity_poly.pdbx_seq_one_letter_code
_entity_poly.pdbx_strand_id
1 'polypeptide(L)'
;MANPSVPIKVDPDTGIWSTDELPMIYMPRHFFVNNHLAVEAALSEEVYAQQLYTAGHKSAWDWCEKESETYHLTGLDVFHYYMNRISQRGWGQFTVMSFDINTGASDIRLQHSVFVEHCGTDAGRNLCYMYSGWFTGALEWVGQATNQCYSLNSHETLCAANGAEHCLFKVRPI
;
A
#
# COMPACT_ATOMS: atom_id res chain seq x y z
N MET A 1 20.56 2.08 14.67
CA MET A 1 19.78 2.42 13.46
C MET A 1 20.26 1.53 12.32
N ALA A 2 19.37 0.90 11.58
CA ALA A 2 19.74 0.12 10.39
C ALA A 2 19.83 1.05 9.17
N ASN A 3 20.70 0.73 8.22
CA ASN A 3 20.72 1.39 6.92
C ASN A 3 19.52 0.93 6.08
N PRO A 4 19.04 1.75 5.13
CA PRO A 4 18.04 1.31 4.15
C PRO A 4 18.50 0.03 3.47
N SER A 5 17.61 -0.96 3.40
CA SER A 5 17.90 -2.25 2.74
C SER A 5 17.89 -2.16 1.21
N VAL A 6 17.60 -0.98 0.66
CA VAL A 6 17.51 -0.69 -0.77
C VAL A 6 18.45 0.48 -1.11
N PRO A 7 19.15 0.44 -2.25
CA PRO A 7 19.94 1.56 -2.74
C PRO A 7 19.08 2.82 -2.88
N ILE A 8 19.54 3.90 -2.25
CA ILE A 8 18.97 5.24 -2.42
C ILE A 8 20.04 6.12 -3.06
N LYS A 9 19.69 6.77 -4.16
CA LYS A 9 20.56 7.70 -4.89
C LYS A 9 19.86 9.05 -5.01
N VAL A 10 20.66 10.10 -5.11
CA VAL A 10 20.17 11.44 -5.45
C VAL A 10 20.97 11.93 -6.64
N ASP A 11 20.28 12.31 -7.69
CA ASP A 11 20.89 13.01 -8.82
C ASP A 11 21.25 14.44 -8.37
N PRO A 12 22.54 14.83 -8.42
CA PRO A 12 22.97 16.14 -7.93
C PRO A 12 22.52 17.31 -8.83
N ASP A 13 22.23 17.06 -10.10
CA ASP A 13 21.85 18.10 -11.06
C ASP A 13 20.34 18.35 -11.05
N THR A 14 19.53 17.30 -10.84
CA THR A 14 18.07 17.39 -10.86
C THR A 14 17.42 17.36 -9.48
N GLY A 15 18.13 16.85 -8.46
CA GLY A 15 17.60 16.63 -7.11
C GLY A 15 16.61 15.45 -7.02
N ILE A 16 16.46 14.65 -8.09
CA ILE A 16 15.57 13.47 -8.08
C ILE A 16 16.18 12.40 -7.19
N TRP A 17 15.40 11.96 -6.20
CA TRP A 17 15.73 10.80 -5.38
C TRP A 17 15.28 9.55 -6.11
N SER A 18 16.07 8.49 -6.06
CA SER A 18 15.71 7.19 -6.62
C SER A 18 15.91 6.09 -5.61
N THR A 19 14.94 5.18 -5.51
CA THR A 19 15.01 3.95 -4.72
C THR A 19 14.80 2.78 -5.66
N ASP A 20 15.80 1.90 -5.80
CA ASP A 20 15.77 0.80 -6.79
C ASP A 20 15.48 1.31 -8.22
N GLU A 21 16.16 2.40 -8.63
CA GLU A 21 15.97 3.07 -9.94
C GLU A 21 14.57 3.67 -10.17
N LEU A 22 13.65 3.56 -9.20
CA LEU A 22 12.36 4.22 -9.23
C LEU A 22 12.50 5.66 -8.70
N PRO A 23 12.10 6.70 -9.47
CA PRO A 23 12.06 8.07 -8.98
C PRO A 23 11.08 8.22 -7.80
N MET A 24 11.54 8.88 -6.75
CA MET A 24 10.83 9.06 -5.48
C MET A 24 10.78 10.54 -5.11
N ILE A 25 9.78 10.89 -4.32
CA ILE A 25 9.72 12.17 -3.61
C ILE A 25 10.06 11.88 -2.15
N TYR A 26 11.18 12.44 -1.65
CA TYR A 26 11.50 12.40 -0.22
C TYR A 26 10.72 13.51 0.51
N MET A 27 9.63 13.13 1.16
CA MET A 27 8.67 14.06 1.75
C MET A 27 8.45 13.76 3.23
N PRO A 28 8.38 14.80 4.11
CA PRO A 28 8.04 14.59 5.51
C PRO A 28 6.65 13.97 5.68
N ARG A 29 6.54 12.95 6.56
CA ARG A 29 5.28 12.24 6.84
C ARG A 29 4.14 13.19 7.23
N HIS A 30 4.42 14.17 8.10
CA HIS A 30 3.41 15.13 8.55
C HIS A 30 2.83 15.94 7.38
N PHE A 31 3.65 16.30 6.39
CA PHE A 31 3.19 17.06 5.23
C PHE A 31 2.22 16.22 4.40
N PHE A 32 2.57 14.96 4.13
CA PHE A 32 1.69 14.03 3.42
C PHE A 32 0.34 13.85 4.14
N VAL A 33 0.37 13.50 5.43
CA VAL A 33 -0.84 13.21 6.20
C VAL A 33 -1.71 14.46 6.37
N ASN A 34 -1.12 15.63 6.61
CA ASN A 34 -1.89 16.88 6.70
C ASN A 34 -2.62 17.20 5.38
N ASN A 35 -1.98 17.00 4.22
CA ASN A 35 -2.64 17.19 2.93
C ASN A 35 -3.75 16.16 2.70
N HIS A 36 -3.49 14.89 3.01
CA HIS A 36 -4.49 13.83 2.93
C HIS A 36 -5.75 14.17 3.74
N LEU A 37 -5.59 14.56 5.00
CA LEU A 37 -6.71 14.95 5.86
C LEU A 37 -7.39 16.25 5.41
N ALA A 38 -6.65 17.22 4.88
CA ALA A 38 -7.22 18.46 4.36
C ALA A 38 -8.11 18.22 3.13
N VAL A 39 -7.69 17.33 2.22
CA VAL A 39 -8.49 16.95 1.05
C VAL A 39 -9.72 16.16 1.48
N GLU A 40 -9.57 15.22 2.40
CA GLU A 40 -10.71 14.47 2.96
C GLU A 40 -11.77 15.41 3.56
N ALA A 41 -11.33 16.38 4.36
CA ALA A 41 -12.21 17.37 4.99
C ALA A 41 -12.92 18.28 3.98
N ALA A 42 -12.31 18.56 2.83
CA ALA A 42 -12.90 19.36 1.76
C ALA A 42 -13.92 18.59 0.90
N LEU A 43 -13.79 17.26 0.85
CA LEU A 43 -14.70 16.36 0.15
C LEU A 43 -15.58 15.63 1.19
N SER A 44 -15.42 14.33 1.26
CA SER A 44 -15.83 13.45 2.34
C SER A 44 -14.88 12.24 2.32
N GLU A 45 -14.84 11.47 3.40
CA GLU A 45 -14.08 10.21 3.43
C GLU A 45 -14.49 9.29 2.29
N GLU A 46 -15.78 9.06 2.08
CA GLU A 46 -16.29 8.15 1.04
C GLU A 46 -15.84 8.54 -0.37
N VAL A 47 -16.05 9.82 -0.74
CA VAL A 47 -15.69 10.30 -2.08
C VAL A 47 -14.18 10.25 -2.28
N TYR A 48 -13.41 10.64 -1.27
CA TYR A 48 -11.97 10.64 -1.37
C TYR A 48 -11.37 9.22 -1.38
N ALA A 49 -11.90 8.32 -0.56
CA ALA A 49 -11.54 6.91 -0.53
C ALA A 49 -11.75 6.25 -1.89
N GLN A 50 -12.86 6.54 -2.58
CA GLN A 50 -13.11 5.99 -3.92
C GLN A 50 -12.09 6.49 -4.95
N GLN A 51 -11.72 7.77 -4.91
CA GLN A 51 -10.68 8.32 -5.80
C GLN A 51 -9.31 7.69 -5.53
N LEU A 52 -8.95 7.58 -4.24
CA LEU A 52 -7.71 6.94 -3.81
C LEU A 52 -7.67 5.45 -4.15
N TYR A 53 -8.81 4.76 -4.10
CA TYR A 53 -8.91 3.36 -4.47
C TYR A 53 -8.51 3.17 -5.94
N THR A 54 -9.13 3.92 -6.86
CA THR A 54 -8.84 3.80 -8.30
C THR A 54 -7.40 4.20 -8.63
N ALA A 55 -6.91 5.31 -8.08
CA ALA A 55 -5.53 5.75 -8.31
C ALA A 55 -4.50 4.78 -7.72
N GLY A 56 -4.78 4.26 -6.52
CA GLY A 56 -3.95 3.32 -5.81
C GLY A 56 -3.89 1.94 -6.48
N HIS A 57 -5.02 1.46 -7.00
CA HIS A 57 -5.10 0.24 -7.81
C HIS A 57 -4.19 0.32 -9.02
N LYS A 58 -4.36 1.37 -9.84
CA LYS A 58 -3.50 1.57 -11.01
C LYS A 58 -2.02 1.67 -10.64
N SER A 59 -1.70 2.42 -9.59
CA SER A 59 -0.30 2.63 -9.18
C SER A 59 0.36 1.32 -8.72
N ALA A 60 -0.36 0.48 -7.96
CA ALA A 60 0.13 -0.81 -7.52
C ALA A 60 0.29 -1.79 -8.69
N TRP A 61 -0.68 -1.81 -9.61
CA TRP A 61 -0.61 -2.62 -10.82
C TRP A 61 0.63 -2.30 -11.67
N ASP A 62 0.79 -1.03 -12.05
CA ASP A 62 1.91 -0.57 -12.88
C ASP A 62 3.26 -0.84 -12.18
N TRP A 63 3.30 -0.71 -10.85
CA TRP A 63 4.50 -1.03 -10.07
C TRP A 63 4.82 -2.53 -10.11
N CYS A 64 3.82 -3.40 -9.89
CA CYS A 64 4.00 -4.85 -9.96
C CYS A 64 4.48 -5.31 -11.33
N GLU A 65 3.92 -4.77 -12.41
CA GLU A 65 4.35 -5.04 -13.78
C GLU A 65 5.83 -4.71 -13.99
N LYS A 66 6.23 -3.47 -13.66
CA LYS A 66 7.61 -3.02 -13.85
C LYS A 66 8.62 -3.79 -13.01
N GLU A 67 8.29 -4.10 -11.76
CA GLU A 67 9.22 -4.80 -10.86
C GLU A 67 9.30 -6.30 -11.18
N SER A 68 8.21 -6.90 -11.68
CA SER A 68 8.24 -8.27 -12.22
C SER A 68 9.25 -8.37 -13.37
N GLU A 69 9.22 -7.43 -14.31
CA GLU A 69 10.16 -7.40 -15.44
C GLU A 69 11.60 -7.17 -14.97
N THR A 70 11.80 -6.19 -14.08
CA THR A 70 13.13 -5.74 -13.63
C THR A 70 13.85 -6.81 -12.80
N TYR A 71 13.12 -7.50 -11.93
CA TYR A 71 13.70 -8.45 -10.97
C TYR A 71 13.39 -9.91 -11.31
N HIS A 72 12.74 -10.17 -12.45
CA HIS A 72 12.31 -11.51 -12.89
C HIS A 72 11.49 -12.26 -11.84
N LEU A 73 10.71 -11.51 -11.06
CA LEU A 73 9.77 -12.05 -10.09
C LEU A 73 8.47 -12.47 -10.78
N THR A 74 7.80 -13.49 -10.26
CA THR A 74 6.58 -14.04 -10.88
C THR A 74 5.51 -14.34 -9.84
N GLY A 75 4.25 -14.23 -10.24
CA GLY A 75 3.10 -14.58 -9.40
C GLY A 75 3.14 -13.92 -8.02
N LEU A 76 2.87 -14.68 -6.97
CA LEU A 76 2.73 -14.17 -5.60
C LEU A 76 4.02 -13.54 -5.05
N ASP A 77 5.20 -13.91 -5.55
CA ASP A 77 6.46 -13.32 -5.12
C ASP A 77 6.50 -11.81 -5.38
N VAL A 78 5.86 -11.35 -6.47
CA VAL A 78 5.74 -9.91 -6.78
C VAL A 78 4.90 -9.19 -5.73
N PHE A 79 3.81 -9.82 -5.24
CA PHE A 79 2.98 -9.24 -4.19
C PHE A 79 3.71 -9.18 -2.85
N HIS A 80 4.42 -10.25 -2.46
CA HIS A 80 5.25 -10.22 -1.25
C HIS A 80 6.35 -9.17 -1.34
N TYR A 81 6.99 -9.04 -2.50
CA TYR A 81 7.98 -8.03 -2.76
C TYR A 81 7.40 -6.61 -2.70
N TYR A 82 6.19 -6.40 -3.24
CA TYR A 82 5.45 -5.14 -3.12
C TYR A 82 5.20 -4.76 -1.65
N MET A 83 4.67 -5.68 -0.85
CA MET A 83 4.41 -5.47 0.59
C MET A 83 5.69 -5.13 1.36
N ASN A 84 6.79 -5.80 1.04
CA ASN A 84 8.09 -5.50 1.64
C ASN A 84 8.59 -4.10 1.23
N ARG A 85 8.46 -3.72 -0.05
CA ARG A 85 8.95 -2.42 -0.54
C ARG A 85 8.16 -1.24 0.02
N ILE A 86 6.84 -1.31 0.10
CA ILE A 86 6.06 -0.26 0.75
C ILE A 86 6.38 -0.19 2.26
N SER A 87 6.74 -1.31 2.89
CA SER A 87 7.18 -1.32 4.29
C SER A 87 8.52 -0.60 4.48
N GLN A 88 9.49 -0.90 3.60
CA GLN A 88 10.81 -0.27 3.61
C GLN A 88 10.76 1.22 3.24
N ARG A 89 9.74 1.65 2.51
CA ARG A 89 9.49 3.05 2.14
C ARG A 89 8.75 3.85 3.22
N GLY A 90 8.41 3.23 4.35
CA GLY A 90 7.92 3.95 5.54
C GLY A 90 6.41 4.17 5.60
N TRP A 91 5.62 3.45 4.80
CA TRP A 91 4.15 3.51 4.87
C TRP A 91 3.58 2.78 6.10
N GLY A 92 4.30 1.77 6.58
CA GLY A 92 3.95 0.94 7.72
C GLY A 92 4.70 -0.39 7.64
N GLN A 93 4.30 -1.40 8.40
CA GLN A 93 4.83 -2.75 8.33
C GLN A 93 3.71 -3.69 7.90
N PHE A 94 3.79 -4.17 6.66
CA PHE A 94 2.76 -5.01 6.05
C PHE A 94 3.16 -6.48 6.16
N THR A 95 2.22 -7.34 6.55
CA THR A 95 2.40 -8.80 6.60
C THR A 95 1.23 -9.46 5.89
N VAL A 96 1.52 -10.29 4.87
CA VAL A 96 0.50 -11.16 4.24
C VAL A 96 0.25 -12.33 5.17
N MET A 97 -0.96 -12.43 5.72
CA MET A 97 -1.34 -13.45 6.70
C MET A 97 -1.90 -14.69 6.02
N SER A 98 -2.61 -14.51 4.91
CA SER A 98 -3.19 -15.59 4.10
C SER A 98 -3.36 -15.15 2.65
N PHE A 99 -3.35 -16.13 1.75
CA PHE A 99 -3.63 -15.97 0.33
C PHE A 99 -4.25 -17.27 -0.21
N ASP A 100 -5.38 -17.17 -0.89
CA ASP A 100 -6.01 -18.27 -1.63
C ASP A 100 -5.83 -18.07 -3.13
N ILE A 101 -5.03 -18.95 -3.75
CA ILE A 101 -4.71 -18.89 -5.18
C ILE A 101 -5.93 -19.07 -6.09
N ASN A 102 -7.01 -19.70 -5.62
CA ASN A 102 -8.19 -19.93 -6.47
C ASN A 102 -9.09 -18.70 -6.54
N THR A 103 -9.11 -17.90 -5.48
CA THR A 103 -10.04 -16.79 -5.32
C THR A 103 -9.37 -15.42 -5.27
N GLY A 104 -8.06 -15.37 -5.01
CA GLY A 104 -7.33 -14.13 -4.69
C GLY A 104 -7.63 -13.59 -3.28
N ALA A 105 -8.45 -14.28 -2.49
CA ALA A 105 -8.80 -13.86 -1.15
C ALA A 105 -7.55 -13.79 -0.26
N SER A 106 -7.35 -12.67 0.42
CA SER A 106 -6.15 -12.39 1.20
C SER A 106 -6.45 -11.63 2.47
N ASP A 107 -5.68 -11.90 3.53
CA ASP A 107 -5.68 -11.09 4.75
C ASP A 107 -4.32 -10.43 4.92
N ILE A 108 -4.31 -9.10 5.08
CA ILE A 108 -3.10 -8.31 5.22
C ILE A 108 -3.14 -7.59 6.57
N ARG A 109 -2.16 -7.89 7.41
CA ARG A 109 -1.92 -7.18 8.66
C ARG A 109 -1.04 -5.96 8.39
N LEU A 110 -1.38 -4.83 9.01
CA LEU A 110 -0.60 -3.60 8.98
C LEU A 110 -0.32 -3.11 10.41
N GLN A 111 0.97 -2.88 10.71
CA GLN A 111 1.44 -2.24 11.93
C GLN A 111 2.16 -0.93 11.60
N HIS A 112 2.28 -0.02 12.57
CA HIS A 112 2.99 1.26 12.39
C HIS A 112 2.57 2.06 11.16
N SER A 113 1.27 2.00 10.81
CA SER A 113 0.70 2.74 9.69
C SER A 113 1.03 4.22 9.81
N VAL A 114 1.43 4.86 8.69
CA VAL A 114 1.76 6.29 8.69
C VAL A 114 0.63 7.15 9.25
N PHE A 115 -0.62 6.78 8.98
CA PHE A 115 -1.81 7.47 9.42
C PHE A 115 -2.07 7.30 10.92
N VAL A 116 -1.97 6.08 11.45
CA VAL A 116 -2.19 5.79 12.88
C VAL A 116 -1.11 6.47 13.73
N GLU A 117 0.15 6.37 13.32
CA GLU A 117 1.27 6.99 14.04
C GLU A 117 1.20 8.53 14.04
N HIS A 118 0.53 9.13 13.05
CA HIS A 118 0.35 10.59 12.97
C HIS A 118 -0.89 11.07 13.72
N CYS A 119 -2.02 10.36 13.58
CA CYS A 119 -3.31 10.77 14.13
C CYS A 119 -3.58 10.21 15.55
N GLY A 120 -2.84 9.19 15.98
CA GLY A 120 -3.02 8.52 17.27
C GLY A 120 -3.97 7.31 17.22
N THR A 121 -4.12 6.65 18.37
CA THR A 121 -4.88 5.39 18.54
C THR A 121 -6.36 5.57 18.86
N ASP A 122 -6.80 6.80 19.09
CA ASP A 122 -8.15 7.14 19.58
C ASP A 122 -8.93 8.01 18.56
N ALA A 123 -8.72 7.78 17.26
CA ALA A 123 -9.37 8.55 16.21
C ALA A 123 -10.87 8.25 16.07
N GLY A 124 -11.36 7.18 16.72
CA GLY A 124 -12.77 6.77 16.70
C GLY A 124 -13.25 6.24 15.34
N ARG A 125 -12.33 6.02 14.40
CA ARG A 125 -12.59 5.48 13.07
C ARG A 125 -11.35 4.82 12.47
N ASN A 126 -11.56 4.13 11.35
CA ASN A 126 -10.49 3.57 10.53
C ASN A 126 -9.81 4.68 9.72
N LEU A 127 -8.48 4.62 9.57
CA LEU A 127 -7.70 5.69 8.92
C LEU A 127 -6.92 5.22 7.69
N CYS A 128 -6.83 3.91 7.44
CA CYS A 128 -5.86 3.36 6.50
C CYS A 128 -6.47 3.02 5.13
N TYR A 129 -7.67 3.54 4.84
CA TYR A 129 -8.46 3.20 3.64
C TYR A 129 -7.74 3.46 2.31
N MET A 130 -6.73 4.34 2.30
CA MET A 130 -5.90 4.58 1.10
C MET A 130 -5.25 3.30 0.54
N TYR A 131 -4.92 2.33 1.40
CA TYR A 131 -4.24 1.11 0.97
C TYR A 131 -5.15 0.11 0.28
N SER A 132 -6.48 0.23 0.40
CA SER A 132 -7.42 -0.76 -0.13
C SER A 132 -7.23 -1.00 -1.63
N GLY A 133 -7.08 0.08 -2.41
CA GLY A 133 -6.82 -0.03 -3.86
C GLY A 133 -5.46 -0.65 -4.16
N TRP A 134 -4.46 -0.46 -3.30
CA TRP A 134 -3.11 -0.98 -3.52
C TRP A 134 -3.09 -2.50 -3.47
N PHE A 135 -3.84 -3.08 -2.53
CA PHE A 135 -3.90 -4.52 -2.36
C PHE A 135 -4.62 -5.19 -3.53
N THR A 136 -5.75 -4.63 -3.97
CA THR A 136 -6.49 -5.19 -5.11
C THR A 136 -5.72 -5.02 -6.41
N GLY A 137 -5.12 -3.86 -6.67
CA GLY A 137 -4.28 -3.65 -7.86
C GLY A 137 -3.13 -4.66 -7.97
N ALA A 138 -2.41 -4.88 -6.86
CA ALA A 138 -1.30 -5.83 -6.86
C ALA A 138 -1.75 -7.30 -6.95
N LEU A 139 -2.82 -7.69 -6.27
CA LEU A 139 -3.33 -9.07 -6.29
C LEU A 139 -4.01 -9.43 -7.61
N GLU A 140 -4.76 -8.50 -8.21
CA GLU A 140 -5.35 -8.73 -9.54
C GLU A 140 -4.27 -8.81 -10.63
N TRP A 141 -3.18 -8.05 -10.49
CA TRP A 141 -1.99 -8.22 -11.34
C TRP A 141 -1.41 -9.65 -11.21
N VAL A 142 -1.28 -10.16 -9.98
CA VAL A 142 -0.84 -11.56 -9.75
C VAL A 142 -1.78 -12.55 -10.42
N GLY A 143 -3.09 -12.31 -10.33
CA GLY A 143 -4.09 -13.11 -11.02
C GLY A 143 -3.81 -13.16 -12.52
N GLN A 144 -3.74 -12.01 -13.17
CA GLN A 144 -3.45 -11.93 -14.61
C GLN A 144 -2.13 -12.61 -14.97
N ALA A 145 -1.06 -12.38 -14.22
CA ALA A 145 0.26 -12.96 -14.45
C ALA A 145 0.27 -14.50 -14.31
N THR A 146 -0.69 -15.07 -13.58
CA THR A 146 -0.82 -16.52 -13.33
C THR A 146 -1.99 -17.16 -14.10
N ASN A 147 -2.53 -16.46 -15.11
CA ASN A 147 -3.72 -16.86 -15.87
C ASN A 147 -4.97 -17.11 -15.01
N GLN A 148 -5.07 -16.44 -13.87
CA GLN A 148 -6.28 -16.31 -13.08
C GLN A 148 -6.97 -14.97 -13.38
N CYS A 149 -8.27 -14.90 -13.17
CA CYS A 149 -9.03 -13.65 -13.32
C CYS A 149 -9.68 -13.32 -11.97
N TYR A 150 -8.96 -12.61 -11.11
CA TYR A 150 -9.53 -12.12 -9.86
C TYR A 150 -10.28 -10.81 -10.10
N SER A 151 -11.37 -10.64 -9.36
CA SER A 151 -12.13 -9.39 -9.23
C SER A 151 -12.32 -9.17 -7.75
N LEU A 152 -11.60 -8.23 -7.16
CA LEU A 152 -11.40 -8.13 -5.72
C LEU A 152 -11.87 -6.79 -5.16
N ASN A 153 -12.32 -6.82 -3.92
CA ASN A 153 -12.54 -5.64 -3.09
C ASN A 153 -11.76 -5.77 -1.78
N SER A 154 -11.20 -4.66 -1.30
CA SER A 154 -10.47 -4.59 -0.03
C SER A 154 -11.10 -3.57 0.92
N HIS A 155 -11.24 -3.98 2.18
CA HIS A 155 -11.68 -3.08 3.25
C HIS A 155 -10.88 -3.32 4.54
N GLU A 156 -10.65 -2.24 5.29
CA GLU A 156 -10.05 -2.29 6.62
C GLU A 156 -11.12 -2.75 7.63
N THR A 157 -10.90 -3.93 8.23
CA THR A 157 -11.82 -4.52 9.22
C THR A 157 -11.47 -4.20 10.66
N LEU A 158 -10.17 -4.00 10.94
CA LEU A 158 -9.65 -3.57 12.23
C LEU A 158 -8.67 -2.44 11.98
N CYS A 159 -8.64 -1.44 12.86
CA CYS A 159 -7.70 -0.34 12.80
C CYS A 159 -7.11 -0.05 14.18
N ALA A 160 -5.80 0.13 14.24
CA ALA A 160 -5.12 0.52 15.48
C ALA A 160 -5.49 1.94 15.94
N ALA A 161 -6.02 2.78 15.04
CA ALA A 161 -6.62 4.08 15.39
C ALA A 161 -8.01 3.96 16.06
N ASN A 162 -8.51 2.73 16.21
CA ASN A 162 -9.78 2.43 16.84
C ASN A 162 -9.62 1.34 17.92
N GLY A 163 -8.48 1.33 18.60
CA GLY A 163 -8.20 0.44 19.74
C GLY A 163 -7.80 -1.00 19.40
N ALA A 164 -7.66 -1.37 18.13
CA ALA A 164 -7.11 -2.69 17.77
C ALA A 164 -5.58 -2.73 17.97
N GLU A 165 -5.01 -3.93 18.18
CA GLU A 165 -3.54 -4.09 18.28
C GLU A 165 -2.82 -3.76 16.96
N HIS A 166 -3.49 -4.03 15.83
CA HIS A 166 -2.99 -3.78 14.49
C HIS A 166 -4.15 -3.51 13.54
N CYS A 167 -3.83 -2.92 12.39
CA CYS A 167 -4.77 -2.80 11.29
C CYS A 167 -4.89 -4.14 10.55
N LEU A 168 -6.08 -4.50 10.10
CA LEU A 168 -6.34 -5.72 9.32
C LEU A 168 -7.20 -5.41 8.11
N PHE A 169 -6.66 -5.71 6.93
CA PHE A 169 -7.39 -5.65 5.67
C PHE A 169 -7.84 -7.02 5.23
N LYS A 170 -9.09 -7.09 4.77
CA LYS A 170 -9.64 -8.27 4.11
C LYS A 170 -9.85 -7.95 2.64
N VAL A 171 -9.14 -8.68 1.78
CA VAL A 171 -9.33 -8.67 0.33
C VAL A 171 -10.17 -9.88 -0.04
N ARG A 172 -11.30 -9.67 -0.72
CA ARG A 172 -12.27 -10.73 -1.05
C ARG A 172 -12.77 -10.60 -2.49
N PRO A 173 -13.17 -11.71 -3.13
CA PRO A 173 -13.88 -11.68 -4.40
C PRO A 173 -15.15 -10.83 -4.34
N ILE A 174 -15.48 -10.19 -5.45
CA ILE A 174 -16.75 -9.49 -5.70
C ILE A 174 -17.81 -10.48 -6.21
#